data_AF-A0A369MPH4-F1
#
_entry.id   AF-A0A369MPH4-F1
#
_cell.length_a   1.000
_cell.length_b   1.000
_cell.length_c   1.000
_cell.angle_alpha   90.00
_cell.angle_beta   90.00
_cell.angle_gamma   90.00
#
_symmetry.space_group_name_H-M   'P 1'
#
loop_
_entity.id
_entity.type
_entity.pdbx_description
1 polymer ?
#
loop_
_entity_poly.entity_id
_entity_poly.type
_entity_poly.pdbx_seq_one_letter_code
_entity_poly.pdbx_strand_id
1 'polypeptide(L)'
;MQAERYFGTYARFNTLSKKDAAILLGADNPIGDVFEIVFQTDNGVSTAWMKNRFGALIGFLDAELSRQLSILAAREWKLQALLSFVAFTDHPEPGHYWGQVAIICYDSNLDQAFKPFIATTAQRLSDGVRPEIDLGEQGVEQVISSNGNWTPKQTVAFPPKEAGTVIMKSRRKMSEKLIEQGRKGNKGCYAVSWLFLLALVALALFSLKSCGAF
;
A
#
# COMPACT_ATOMS: atom_id res chain seq x y z
N MET A 1 12.99 10.64 -27.72
CA MET A 1 12.53 11.11 -26.40
C MET A 1 12.01 9.89 -25.67
N GLN A 2 12.78 9.36 -24.72
CA GLN A 2 12.34 8.24 -23.88
C GLN A 2 11.22 8.79 -23.00
N ALA A 3 10.01 8.25 -23.15
CA ALA A 3 8.90 8.63 -22.30
C ALA A 3 9.28 8.28 -20.85
N GLU A 4 9.13 9.23 -19.92
CA GLU A 4 9.11 8.91 -18.50
C GLU A 4 8.12 7.76 -18.31
N ARG A 5 8.57 6.61 -17.77
CA ARG A 5 7.77 5.39 -17.57
C ARG A 5 7.35 5.19 -16.11
N TYR A 6 7.82 6.09 -15.25
CA TYR A 6 7.77 5.98 -13.82
C TYR A 6 7.76 7.37 -13.19
N PHE A 7 7.03 7.50 -12.09
CA PHE A 7 7.05 8.66 -11.21
C PHE A 7 6.95 8.16 -9.77
N GLY A 8 7.87 8.60 -8.91
CA GLY A 8 7.91 8.20 -7.52
C GLY A 8 8.22 9.37 -6.61
N THR A 9 7.42 9.61 -5.58
CA THR A 9 7.65 10.68 -4.62
C THR A 9 7.01 10.41 -3.26
N TYR A 10 7.53 11.03 -2.20
CA TYR A 10 6.83 11.10 -0.92
C TYR A 10 5.96 12.35 -0.87
N ALA A 11 4.67 12.16 -0.65
CA ALA A 11 3.70 13.25 -0.62
C ALA A 11 3.02 13.36 0.73
N ARG A 12 2.76 14.60 1.17
CA ARG A 12 1.89 14.87 2.32
C ARG A 12 0.43 14.68 1.90
N PHE A 13 -0.34 14.01 2.74
CA PHE A 13 -1.79 14.01 2.63
C PHE A 13 -2.40 14.65 3.87
N ASN A 14 -3.58 15.24 3.69
CA ASN A 14 -4.37 15.82 4.77
C ASN A 14 -5.70 15.08 4.92
N THR A 15 -6.31 15.21 6.09
CA THR A 15 -7.62 14.65 6.39
C THR A 15 -8.65 15.76 6.52
N LEU A 16 -9.91 15.50 6.18
CA LEU A 16 -10.99 16.49 6.29
C LEU A 16 -11.19 17.00 7.72
N SER A 17 -11.13 16.08 8.69
CA SER A 17 -11.38 16.41 10.08
C SER A 17 -10.63 15.47 11.01
N LYS A 18 -10.52 15.87 12.29
CA LYS A 18 -9.98 15.02 13.36
C LYS A 18 -10.76 13.71 13.51
N LYS A 19 -12.07 13.72 13.25
CA LYS A 19 -12.94 12.54 13.32
C LYS A 19 -12.61 11.57 12.19
N ASP A 20 -12.52 12.07 10.96
CA ASP A 20 -12.21 11.26 9.78
C ASP A 20 -10.80 10.70 9.85
N ALA A 21 -9.88 11.44 10.47
CA ALA A 21 -8.52 10.98 10.69
C ALA A 21 -8.37 9.84 11.71
N ALA A 22 -9.31 9.66 12.64
CA ALA A 22 -9.16 8.67 13.71
C ALA A 22 -8.98 7.24 13.17
N ILE A 23 -9.55 6.97 11.98
CA ILE A 23 -9.43 5.67 11.29
C ILE A 23 -7.99 5.35 10.88
N LEU A 24 -7.12 6.35 10.70
CA LEU A 24 -5.69 6.16 10.36
C LEU A 24 -4.91 5.47 11.47
N LEU A 25 -5.35 5.63 12.72
CA LEU A 25 -4.74 5.00 13.88
C LEU A 25 -5.19 3.54 14.06
N GLY A 26 -6.27 3.15 13.39
CA GLY A 26 -6.82 1.81 13.43
C GLY A 26 -6.03 0.79 12.62
N ALA A 27 -6.37 -0.49 12.83
CA ALA A 27 -5.79 -1.63 12.11
C ALA A 27 -6.26 -1.74 10.65
N ASP A 28 -7.19 -0.89 10.22
CA ASP A 28 -7.69 -0.84 8.84
C ASP A 28 -6.82 0.00 7.92
N ASN A 29 -5.92 0.82 8.49
CA ASN A 29 -4.96 1.63 7.75
C ASN A 29 -3.54 1.40 8.31
N PRO A 30 -3.00 0.17 8.24
CA PRO A 30 -1.66 -0.12 8.75
C PRO A 30 -0.59 0.57 7.90
N ILE A 31 0.56 0.90 8.51
CA ILE A 31 1.70 1.45 7.75
C ILE A 31 2.14 0.46 6.67
N GLY A 32 2.48 0.94 5.49
CA GLY A 32 2.80 0.12 4.32
C GLY A 32 1.59 -0.49 3.62
N ASP A 33 0.36 -0.19 4.03
CA ASP A 33 -0.82 -0.57 3.24
C ASP A 33 -0.88 0.23 1.93
N VAL A 34 -1.44 -0.38 0.90
CA VAL A 34 -1.55 0.20 -0.44
C VAL A 34 -2.94 0.78 -0.63
N PHE A 35 -2.99 2.06 -0.97
CA PHE A 35 -4.20 2.83 -1.22
C PHE A 35 -4.35 3.05 -2.72
N GLU A 36 -5.58 2.91 -3.20
CA GLU A 36 -5.99 3.35 -4.52
C GLU A 36 -6.07 4.88 -4.53
N ILE A 37 -5.63 5.51 -5.62
CA ILE A 37 -5.82 6.94 -5.83
C ILE A 37 -7.07 7.13 -6.69
N VAL A 38 -8.08 7.79 -6.14
CA VAL A 38 -9.33 8.13 -6.84
C VAL A 38 -9.47 9.64 -6.92
N PHE A 39 -10.08 10.14 -8.00
CA PHE A 39 -10.27 11.57 -8.18
C PHE A 39 -11.71 11.95 -7.84
N GLN A 40 -11.87 12.96 -7.00
CA GLN A 40 -13.17 13.57 -6.74
C GLN A 40 -13.15 15.02 -7.21
N THR A 41 -14.15 15.38 -8.01
CA THR A 41 -14.33 16.75 -8.47
C THR A 41 -15.33 17.45 -7.57
N ASP A 42 -14.91 18.51 -6.90
CA ASP A 42 -15.78 19.42 -6.16
C ASP A 42 -15.55 20.85 -6.64
N ASN A 43 -16.62 21.59 -6.92
CA ASN A 43 -16.58 22.96 -7.44
C ASN A 43 -15.62 23.17 -8.62
N GLY A 44 -15.51 22.19 -9.52
CA GLY A 44 -14.61 22.23 -10.69
C GLY A 44 -13.13 21.92 -10.38
N VAL A 45 -12.78 21.64 -9.13
CA VAL A 45 -11.43 21.23 -8.72
C VAL A 45 -11.40 19.72 -8.53
N SER A 46 -10.54 19.04 -9.30
CA SER A 46 -10.31 17.61 -9.20
C SER A 46 -9.21 17.31 -8.19
N THR A 47 -9.57 16.74 -7.04
CA THR A 47 -8.66 16.40 -5.95
C THR A 47 -8.41 14.90 -5.92
N ALA A 48 -7.15 14.50 -5.74
CA ALA A 48 -6.76 13.11 -5.59
C ALA A 48 -6.96 12.66 -4.13
N TRP A 49 -7.74 11.60 -3.95
CA TRP A 49 -8.07 10.98 -2.68
C TRP A 49 -7.47 9.59 -2.56
N MET A 50 -7.04 9.24 -1.36
CA MET A 50 -6.58 7.92 -1.03
C MET A 50 -7.74 7.08 -0.51
N LYS A 51 -8.03 6.00 -1.22
CA LYS A 51 -9.04 5.02 -0.87
C LYS A 51 -8.37 3.76 -0.37
N ASN A 52 -8.71 3.33 0.84
CA ASN A 52 -8.16 2.09 1.38
C ASN A 52 -8.84 0.86 0.74
N ARG A 53 -8.28 -0.32 0.98
CA ARG A 53 -8.81 -1.60 0.47
C ARG A 53 -10.24 -1.95 0.94
N PHE A 54 -10.74 -1.27 1.97
CA PHE A 54 -12.11 -1.42 2.49
C PHE A 54 -13.09 -0.42 1.88
N GLY A 55 -12.62 0.43 0.95
CA GLY A 55 -13.43 1.40 0.24
C GLY A 55 -13.59 2.75 0.94
N ALA A 56 -13.00 2.96 2.11
CA ALA A 56 -13.06 4.23 2.81
C ALA A 56 -12.06 5.25 2.22
N LEU A 57 -12.50 6.50 2.09
CA LEU A 57 -11.65 7.63 1.71
C LEU A 57 -10.98 8.20 2.95
N ILE A 58 -9.65 8.27 2.91
CA ILE A 58 -8.84 8.43 4.12
C ILE A 58 -8.20 9.81 4.20
N GLY A 59 -7.77 10.33 3.06
CA GLY A 59 -7.16 11.64 2.99
C GLY A 59 -6.99 12.07 1.54
N PHE A 60 -6.70 13.35 1.36
CA PHE A 60 -6.51 13.97 0.06
C PHE A 60 -5.10 14.54 -0.08
N LEU A 61 -4.62 14.55 -1.32
CA LEU A 61 -3.35 15.12 -1.70
C LEU A 61 -3.53 16.60 -2.08
N ASP A 62 -2.44 17.36 -2.10
CA ASP A 62 -2.47 18.76 -2.52
C ASP A 62 -2.88 18.91 -4.00
N ALA A 63 -3.23 20.14 -4.39
CA ALA A 63 -3.77 20.44 -5.71
C ALA A 63 -2.75 20.22 -6.84
N GLU A 64 -1.47 20.53 -6.60
CA GLU A 64 -0.43 20.41 -7.63
C GLU A 64 -0.19 18.95 -7.99
N LEU A 65 0.00 18.12 -6.96
CA LEU A 65 0.17 16.69 -7.12
C LEU A 65 -1.10 16.02 -7.64
N SER A 66 -2.29 16.45 -7.19
CA SER A 66 -3.56 15.95 -7.73
C SER A 66 -3.66 16.16 -9.24
N ARG A 67 -3.25 17.33 -9.74
CA ARG A 67 -3.20 17.63 -11.18
C ARG A 67 -2.18 16.77 -11.91
N GLN A 68 -1.00 16.55 -11.33
CA GLN A 68 0.00 15.67 -11.94
C GLN A 68 -0.51 14.24 -12.04
N LEU A 69 -1.10 13.72 -10.96
CA LEU A 69 -1.65 12.37 -10.90
C LEU A 69 -2.82 12.20 -11.89
N SER A 70 -3.67 13.20 -12.08
CA SER A 70 -4.76 13.09 -13.05
C SER A 70 -4.25 12.96 -14.49
N ILE A 71 -3.15 13.64 -14.83
CA ILE A 71 -2.48 13.48 -16.13
C ILE A 71 -1.90 12.06 -16.28
N LEU A 72 -1.27 11.51 -15.24
CA LEU A 72 -0.75 10.14 -15.27
C LEU A 72 -1.88 9.11 -15.39
N ALA A 73 -2.98 9.31 -14.67
CA ALA A 73 -4.16 8.45 -14.76
C ALA A 73 -4.78 8.50 -16.17
N ALA A 74 -4.83 9.67 -16.81
CA ALA A 74 -5.29 9.83 -18.19
C ALA A 74 -4.38 9.12 -19.22
N ARG A 75 -3.12 8.84 -18.86
CA ARG A 75 -2.20 7.99 -19.64
C ARG A 75 -2.33 6.50 -19.31
N GLU A 76 -3.36 6.11 -18.56
CA GLU A 76 -3.61 4.74 -18.11
C GLU A 76 -2.49 4.15 -17.25
N TRP A 77 -1.77 5.00 -16.52
CA TRP A 77 -0.77 4.52 -15.56
C TRP A 77 -1.43 3.91 -14.33
N LYS A 78 -0.70 3.01 -13.67
CA LYS A 78 -1.06 2.54 -12.34
C LYS A 78 -0.61 3.56 -11.31
N LEU A 79 -1.53 4.00 -10.46
CA LEU A 79 -1.28 4.94 -9.39
C LEU A 79 -1.49 4.23 -8.05
N GLN A 80 -0.46 4.23 -7.20
CA GLN A 80 -0.54 3.62 -5.87
C GLN A 80 0.07 4.54 -4.82
N ALA A 81 -0.60 4.65 -3.68
CA ALA A 81 -0.12 5.38 -2.51
C ALA A 81 0.13 4.40 -1.36
N LEU A 82 1.35 4.33 -0.86
CA LEU A 82 1.71 3.44 0.26
C LEU A 82 1.83 4.27 1.53
N LEU A 83 1.05 3.94 2.56
CA LEU A 83 1.07 4.71 3.81
C LEU A 83 2.43 4.65 4.49
N SER A 84 3.11 5.79 4.62
CA SER A 84 4.45 5.85 5.23
C SER A 84 4.40 6.15 6.71
N PHE A 85 3.64 7.16 7.11
CA PHE A 85 3.41 7.49 8.51
C PHE A 85 2.17 8.35 8.69
N VAL A 86 1.72 8.45 9.94
CA VAL A 86 0.63 9.32 10.39
C VAL A 86 1.18 10.18 11.53
N ALA A 87 0.89 11.47 11.48
CA ALA A 87 1.26 12.47 12.46
C ALA A 87 0.05 13.29 12.90
N PHE A 88 0.17 13.92 14.05
CA PHE A 88 -0.77 14.89 14.58
C PHE A 88 -0.01 16.17 14.87
N THR A 89 -0.57 17.31 14.47
CA THR A 89 -0.09 18.64 14.83
C THR A 89 -1.21 19.34 15.59
N ASP A 90 -0.89 19.86 16.77
CA ASP A 90 -1.84 20.53 17.66
C ASP A 90 -2.26 21.94 17.18
N HIS A 91 -1.50 22.55 16.28
CA HIS A 91 -1.78 23.87 15.71
C HIS A 91 -2.02 23.84 14.18
N PRO A 92 -2.83 24.79 13.64
CA PRO A 92 -3.72 25.70 14.38
C PRO A 92 -4.83 24.92 15.08
N GLU A 93 -5.44 25.49 16.13
CA GLU A 93 -6.60 24.85 16.75
C GLU A 93 -7.82 24.91 15.81
N PRO A 94 -8.59 23.81 15.66
CA PRO A 94 -8.36 22.51 16.29
C PRO A 94 -7.24 21.72 15.61
N GLY A 95 -6.37 21.10 16.41
CA GLY A 95 -5.28 20.27 15.89
C GLY A 95 -5.75 19.19 14.90
N HIS A 96 -4.89 18.87 13.95
CA HIS A 96 -5.21 18.08 12.77
C HIS A 96 -4.25 16.91 12.59
N TYR A 97 -4.75 15.84 11.99
CA TYR A 97 -3.92 14.72 11.55
C TYR A 97 -3.50 14.92 10.10
N TRP A 98 -2.32 14.41 9.80
CA TRP A 98 -1.77 14.36 8.46
C TRP A 98 -0.84 13.16 8.36
N GLY A 99 -0.29 12.91 7.20
CA GLY A 99 0.77 11.92 7.06
C GLY A 99 1.52 12.07 5.76
N GLN A 100 2.42 11.14 5.50
CA GLN A 100 2.98 10.98 4.17
C GLN A 100 2.68 9.60 3.61
N VAL A 101 2.53 9.58 2.29
CA VAL A 101 2.47 8.37 1.49
C VAL A 101 3.63 8.34 0.50
N ALA A 102 4.11 7.14 0.20
CA ALA A 102 5.00 6.89 -0.91
C ALA A 102 4.12 6.71 -2.16
N ILE A 103 4.14 7.65 -3.08
CA ILE A 103 3.41 7.60 -4.33
C ILE A 103 4.28 6.92 -5.36
N ILE A 104 3.75 5.87 -5.96
CA ILE A 104 4.42 5.10 -7.00
C ILE A 104 3.45 5.06 -8.18
N CYS A 105 3.87 5.64 -9.30
CA CYS A 105 3.14 5.65 -10.54
C CYS A 105 4.01 5.06 -11.65
N TYR A 106 3.45 4.19 -12.47
CA TYR A 106 4.19 3.53 -13.55
C TYR A 106 3.27 3.16 -14.71
N ASP A 107 3.86 3.05 -15.90
CA ASP A 107 3.19 2.54 -17.09
C ASP A 107 2.64 1.13 -16.82
N SER A 108 1.36 0.92 -17.08
CA SER A 108 0.67 -0.36 -16.84
C SER A 108 1.35 -1.56 -17.51
N ASN A 109 2.14 -1.36 -18.57
CA ASN A 109 2.91 -2.42 -19.23
C ASN A 109 4.05 -2.98 -18.36
N LEU A 110 4.45 -2.28 -17.29
CA LEU A 110 5.56 -2.67 -16.40
C LEU A 110 5.09 -3.38 -15.13
N ASP A 111 3.81 -3.73 -15.05
CA ASP A 111 3.15 -4.32 -13.89
C ASP A 111 3.84 -5.58 -13.35
N GLN A 112 4.41 -6.40 -14.23
CA GLN A 112 5.17 -7.60 -13.84
C GLN A 112 6.39 -7.27 -12.96
N ALA A 113 7.09 -6.16 -13.24
CA ALA A 113 8.26 -5.74 -12.48
C ALA A 113 7.88 -4.87 -11.27
N PHE A 114 6.86 -4.02 -11.40
CA PHE A 114 6.54 -3.06 -10.35
C PHE A 114 5.68 -3.64 -9.22
N LYS A 115 4.88 -4.69 -9.45
CA LYS A 115 4.13 -5.35 -8.38
C LYS A 115 5.04 -5.91 -7.27
N PRO A 116 6.10 -6.70 -7.57
CA PRO A 116 7.03 -7.17 -6.54
C PRO A 116 7.79 -6.03 -5.84
N PHE A 117 8.19 -5.00 -6.61
CA PHE A 117 8.86 -3.82 -6.07
C PHE A 117 7.99 -3.08 -5.04
N ILE A 118 6.71 -2.86 -5.37
CA ILE A 118 5.73 -2.23 -4.48
C ILE A 118 5.50 -3.09 -3.25
N ALA A 119 5.34 -4.40 -3.41
CA ALA A 119 5.16 -5.31 -2.27
C ALA A 119 6.34 -5.25 -1.30
N THR A 120 7.56 -5.17 -1.84
CA THR A 120 8.78 -5.03 -1.03
C THR A 120 8.87 -3.66 -0.37
N THR A 121 8.52 -2.59 -1.10
CA THR A 121 8.46 -1.23 -0.55
C THR A 121 7.44 -1.12 0.59
N ALA A 122 6.25 -1.69 0.40
CA ALA A 122 5.19 -1.81 1.40
C ALA A 122 5.68 -2.54 2.65
N GLN A 123 6.43 -3.64 2.48
CA GLN A 123 7.00 -4.38 3.60
C GLN A 123 8.05 -3.54 4.34
N ARG A 124 8.94 -2.85 3.63
CA ARG A 124 9.96 -1.98 4.27
C ARG A 124 9.31 -0.84 5.05
N LEU A 125 8.30 -0.19 4.48
CA LEU A 125 7.51 0.83 5.19
C LEU A 125 6.83 0.24 6.43
N SER A 126 6.28 -0.97 6.32
CA SER A 126 5.67 -1.68 7.45
C SER A 126 6.64 -1.90 8.61
N ASP A 127 7.93 -2.05 8.32
CA ASP A 127 9.00 -2.21 9.32
C ASP A 127 9.60 -0.87 9.78
N GLY A 128 9.10 0.26 9.27
CA GLY A 128 9.52 1.62 9.61
C GLY A 128 10.67 2.16 8.77
N VAL A 129 11.04 1.46 7.69
CA VAL A 129 12.09 1.86 6.76
C VAL A 129 11.45 2.58 5.58
N ARG A 130 11.88 3.81 5.32
CA ARG A 130 11.40 4.63 4.20
C ARG A 130 12.43 4.58 3.06
N PRO A 131 12.31 3.67 2.08
CA PRO A 131 13.25 3.60 0.97
C PRO A 131 13.15 4.82 0.06
N GLU A 132 14.23 5.18 -0.61
CA GLU A 132 14.16 6.11 -1.74
C GLU A 132 13.25 5.52 -2.83
N ILE A 133 12.33 6.32 -3.36
CA ILE A 133 11.41 5.89 -4.42
C ILE A 133 11.41 6.84 -5.61
N ASP A 134 12.14 7.94 -5.55
CA ASP A 134 12.51 8.70 -6.74
C ASP A 134 13.73 8.01 -7.36
N LEU A 135 13.47 7.12 -8.31
CA LEU A 135 14.46 6.15 -8.79
C LEU A 135 15.36 6.68 -9.92
N GLY A 136 14.96 7.78 -10.55
CA GLY A 136 15.49 8.18 -11.85
C GLY A 136 15.39 7.06 -12.90
N GLU A 137 16.02 7.27 -14.06
CA GLU A 137 15.97 6.28 -15.15
C GLU A 137 16.73 4.99 -14.81
N GLN A 138 17.90 5.11 -14.17
CA GLN A 138 18.74 3.95 -13.83
C GLN A 138 18.06 3.03 -12.81
N GLY A 139 17.41 3.59 -11.78
CA GLY A 139 16.71 2.78 -10.79
C GLY A 139 15.48 2.09 -11.39
N VAL A 140 14.79 2.74 -12.32
CA VAL A 140 13.67 2.11 -13.07
C VAL A 140 14.16 0.91 -13.88
N GLU A 141 15.28 1.05 -14.60
CA GLU A 141 15.87 -0.07 -15.34
C GLU A 141 16.34 -1.21 -14.43
N GLN A 142 16.82 -0.91 -13.22
CA GLN A 142 17.15 -1.95 -12.23
C GLN A 142 15.91 -2.68 -11.73
N VAL A 143 14.80 -1.99 -11.50
CA VAL A 143 13.52 -2.64 -11.17
C VAL A 143 13.06 -3.56 -12.29
N ILE A 144 13.11 -3.10 -13.55
CA ILE A 144 12.68 -3.87 -14.73
C ILE A 144 13.57 -5.11 -14.93
N SER A 145 14.89 -4.91 -15.01
CA SER A 145 15.84 -6.00 -15.28
C SER A 145 15.90 -7.06 -14.17
N SER A 146 15.58 -6.68 -12.93
CA SER A 146 15.51 -7.62 -11.79
C SER A 146 14.12 -8.24 -11.57
N ASN A 147 13.12 -7.93 -12.39
CA ASN A 147 11.72 -8.29 -12.18
C ASN A 147 11.20 -7.86 -10.79
N GLY A 148 11.57 -6.66 -10.34
CA GLY A 148 11.12 -6.08 -9.09
C GLY A 148 11.83 -6.59 -7.82
N ASN A 149 12.85 -7.43 -7.95
CA ASN A 149 13.61 -7.94 -6.81
C ASN A 149 14.66 -6.96 -6.30
N TRP A 150 15.07 -6.01 -7.15
CA TRP A 150 15.96 -4.94 -6.73
C TRP A 150 15.23 -3.95 -5.82
N THR A 151 15.94 -3.48 -4.79
CA THR A 151 15.46 -2.41 -3.92
C THR A 151 16.54 -1.37 -3.67
N PRO A 152 16.19 -0.08 -3.58
CA PRO A 152 17.13 0.98 -3.29
C PRO A 152 17.69 0.84 -1.88
N LYS A 153 19.01 0.99 -1.75
CA LYS A 153 19.68 0.91 -0.43
C LYS A 153 19.46 2.19 0.39
N GLN A 154 19.30 3.32 -0.29
CA GLN A 154 19.10 4.63 0.33
C GLN A 154 17.73 4.72 1.00
N THR A 155 17.65 5.57 2.01
CA THR A 155 16.43 5.84 2.77
C THR A 155 16.18 7.34 2.88
N VAL A 156 14.91 7.69 3.01
CA VAL A 156 14.45 9.08 3.11
C VAL A 156 14.09 9.40 4.56
N ALA A 157 14.74 10.42 5.12
CA ALA A 157 14.44 10.90 6.47
C ALA A 157 13.02 11.47 6.57
N PHE A 158 12.41 11.37 7.75
CA PHE A 158 11.13 12.04 8.02
C PHE A 158 11.24 13.54 7.74
N PRO A 159 10.17 14.19 7.24
CA PRO A 159 10.17 15.63 7.10
C PRO A 159 10.44 16.29 8.47
N PRO A 160 11.03 17.50 8.48
CA PRO A 160 11.20 18.26 9.71
C PRO A 160 9.87 18.37 10.46
N LYS A 161 9.91 18.15 11.78
CA LYS A 161 8.72 18.28 12.61
C LYS A 161 8.50 19.75 12.93
N GLU A 162 7.33 20.26 12.59
CA GLU A 162 6.87 21.54 13.09
C GLU A 162 6.64 21.45 14.61
N ALA A 163 6.73 22.57 15.31
CA ALA A 163 6.45 22.62 16.75
C ALA A 163 5.04 22.05 17.03
N GLY A 164 4.92 21.23 18.08
CA GLY A 164 3.65 20.58 18.42
C GLY A 164 3.26 19.38 17.54
N THR A 165 4.14 18.94 16.63
CA THR A 165 3.92 17.75 15.81
C THR A 165 4.47 16.47 16.44
N VAL A 166 3.63 15.44 16.55
CA VAL A 166 3.99 14.09 16.99
C VAL A 166 3.70 13.08 15.88
N ILE A 167 4.68 12.21 15.60
CA ILE A 167 4.45 11.05 14.72
C ILE A 167 3.72 9.98 15.55
N MET A 168 2.46 9.73 15.19
CA MET A 168 1.56 8.82 15.88
C MET A 168 1.81 7.36 15.46
N LYS A 169 2.18 7.16 14.20
CA LYS A 169 2.36 5.84 13.60
C LYS A 169 3.40 5.90 12.49
N SER A 170 4.47 5.11 12.60
CA SER A 170 5.56 5.07 11.59
C SER A 170 5.94 3.65 11.15
N ARG A 171 5.39 2.62 11.79
CA ARG A 171 5.56 1.20 11.44
C ARG A 171 4.33 0.41 11.88
N ARG A 172 4.18 -0.81 11.35
CA ARG A 172 3.15 -1.75 11.82
C ARG A 172 3.47 -2.24 13.23
N LYS A 173 2.47 -2.23 14.10
CA LYS A 173 2.56 -2.85 15.43
C LYS A 173 2.45 -4.37 15.30
N MET A 174 2.92 -5.09 16.32
CA MET A 174 2.80 -6.55 16.38
C MET A 174 1.32 -7.00 16.33
N SER A 175 0.43 -6.29 17.02
CA SER A 175 -1.01 -6.53 16.97
C SER A 175 -1.59 -6.39 15.55
N GLU A 176 -1.16 -5.38 14.80
CA GLU A 176 -1.59 -5.19 13.40
C GLU A 176 -1.05 -6.30 12.49
N LYS A 177 0.19 -6.75 12.70
CA LYS A 177 0.76 -7.90 11.97
C LYS A 177 -0.07 -9.17 12.18
N LEU A 178 -0.51 -9.42 13.42
CA LEU A 178 -1.38 -10.56 13.76
C LEU A 178 -2.77 -10.44 13.12
N ILE A 179 -3.38 -9.25 13.15
CA ILE A 179 -4.67 -9.00 12.48
C ILE A 179 -4.55 -9.24 10.97
N GLU A 180 -3.48 -8.73 10.34
CA GLU A 180 -3.22 -8.96 8.92
C GLU A 180 -2.99 -10.43 8.59
N GLN A 181 -2.29 -11.18 9.45
CA GLN A 181 -2.14 -12.62 9.29
C GLN A 181 -3.48 -13.34 9.39
N GLY A 182 -4.36 -12.92 10.31
CA GLY A 182 -5.73 -13.41 10.41
C GLY A 182 -6.53 -13.15 9.14
N ARG A 183 -6.46 -11.93 8.59
CA ARG A 183 -7.17 -11.53 7.35
C ARG A 183 -6.68 -12.25 6.10
N LYS A 184 -5.38 -12.49 5.98
CA LYS A 184 -4.81 -13.26 4.86
C LYS A 184 -5.38 -14.67 4.81
N GLY A 185 -5.84 -15.19 5.95
CA GLY A 185 -6.37 -16.53 6.09
C GLY A 185 -5.29 -17.58 5.86
N ASN A 186 -5.53 -18.80 6.33
CA ASN A 186 -4.55 -19.88 6.21
C ASN A 186 -4.77 -20.66 4.90
N LYS A 187 -4.72 -19.96 3.76
CA LYS A 187 -5.04 -20.52 2.42
C LYS A 187 -4.26 -21.82 2.12
N GLY A 188 -2.99 -21.88 2.51
CA GLY A 188 -2.15 -23.08 2.36
C GLY A 188 -2.55 -24.23 3.29
N CYS A 189 -2.90 -23.94 4.55
CA CYS A 189 -3.37 -24.96 5.49
C CYS A 189 -4.72 -25.54 5.06
N TYR A 190 -5.59 -24.72 4.46
CA TYR A 190 -6.84 -25.18 3.88
C TYR A 190 -6.58 -26.14 2.71
N ALA A 191 -5.74 -25.77 1.74
CA ALA A 191 -5.43 -26.65 0.60
C ALA A 191 -4.84 -28.01 1.02
N VAL A 192 -3.93 -28.02 2.00
CA VAL A 192 -3.36 -29.26 2.55
C VAL A 192 -4.41 -30.09 3.30
N SER A 193 -5.27 -29.46 4.10
CA SER A 193 -6.38 -30.14 4.79
C SER A 193 -7.35 -30.78 3.79
N TRP A 194 -7.71 -30.08 2.73
CA TRP A 194 -8.58 -30.61 1.67
C TRP A 194 -7.93 -31.80 0.93
N LEU A 195 -6.65 -31.71 0.58
CA LEU A 195 -5.92 -32.83 -0.05
C LEU A 195 -5.87 -34.06 0.87
N PHE A 196 -5.62 -33.84 2.16
CA PHE A 196 -5.60 -34.93 3.15
C PHE A 196 -6.99 -35.58 3.30
N LEU A 197 -8.06 -34.80 3.41
CA LEU A 197 -9.43 -35.32 3.50
C LEU A 197 -9.81 -36.11 2.26
N LEU A 198 -9.48 -35.61 1.06
CA LEU A 198 -9.73 -36.32 -0.20
C LEU A 198 -8.95 -37.65 -0.28
N ALA A 199 -7.69 -37.67 0.17
CA ALA A 199 -6.90 -38.89 0.23
C ALA A 199 -7.49 -39.91 1.21
N LEU A 200 -8.00 -39.45 2.36
CA LEU A 200 -8.61 -40.31 3.38
C LEU A 200 -9.92 -40.94 2.87
N VAL A 201 -10.76 -40.16 2.19
CA VAL A 201 -11.98 -40.65 1.55
C VAL A 201 -11.65 -41.66 0.44
N ALA A 202 -10.65 -41.36 -0.41
CA ALA A 202 -10.21 -42.29 -1.45
C ALA A 202 -9.69 -43.62 -0.87
N LEU A 203 -8.93 -43.57 0.23
CA LEU A 203 -8.47 -44.76 0.96
C LEU A 203 -9.63 -45.57 1.54
N ALA A 204 -10.63 -44.90 2.14
CA ALA A 204 -11.81 -45.56 2.69
C ALA A 204 -12.67 -46.22 1.60
N LEU A 205 -12.85 -45.56 0.46
CA LEU A 205 -13.55 -46.14 -0.69
C LEU A 205 -12.78 -47.32 -1.29
N PHE A 206 -11.45 -47.20 -1.38
CA PHE A 206 -10.60 -48.28 -1.88
C PHE A 206 -10.62 -49.49 -0.96
N SER A 207 -10.58 -49.29 0.37
CA SER A 207 -10.65 -50.38 1.34
C SER A 207 -12.04 -51.03 1.41
N LEU A 208 -13.12 -50.25 1.31
CA LEU A 208 -14.48 -50.79 1.20
C LEU A 208 -14.64 -51.63 -0.07
N LYS A 209 -14.10 -51.17 -1.20
CA LYS A 209 -14.12 -51.91 -2.47
C LYS A 209 -13.26 -53.17 -2.42
N SER A 210 -12.08 -53.13 -1.79
CA SER A 210 -11.23 -54.32 -1.65
C SER A 210 -11.80 -55.37 -0.69
N CYS A 211 -12.63 -54.94 0.26
CA CYS A 211 -13.39 -55.83 1.16
C CYS A 211 -14.73 -56.32 0.56
N GLY A 212 -15.05 -55.96 -0.69
CA GLY A 212 -16.25 -56.45 -1.39
C GLY A 212 -17.57 -55.85 -0.89
N ALA A 213 -17.54 -54.69 -0.22
CA ALA A 213 -18.74 -54.06 0.31
C ALA A 213 -19.67 -53.51 -0.79
N PHE A 214 -19.14 -53.21 -1.98
CA PHE A 214 -19.87 -52.88 -3.22
C PHE A 214 -18.96 -53.12 -4.45
#